data_AF-A0A2U3PX76-F1
#
_entry.id   AF-A0A2U3PX76-F1
#
_cell.length_a   1.000
_cell.length_b   1.000
_cell.length_c   1.000
_cell.angle_alpha   90.00
_cell.angle_beta   90.00
_cell.angle_gamma   90.00
#
_symmetry.space_group_name_H-M   'P 1'
#
loop_
_entity.id
_entity.type
_entity.pdbx_description
1 polymer ?
#
loop_
_entity_poly.entity_id
_entity_poly.type
_entity_poly.pdbx_seq_one_letter_code
_entity_poly.pdbx_strand_id
1 'polypeptide(L)'
;MKWFATRQPADIWDEPVEGPVGDIDAVARIRNICQAAGASAEAVAGSAQTGKRERYERAARVAMEIAMKIADDLMRDDAVRRIVDLCMKAEDIKTAQILSRAIQAAWIREALARDHPTLVQ
;
A
#
# COMPACT_ATOMS: atom_id res chain seq x y z
N MET A 1 -37.04 7.91 4.12
CA MET A 1 -36.31 9.14 3.74
C MET A 1 -34.83 8.96 4.12
N LYS A 2 -33.96 8.55 3.20
CA LYS A 2 -32.50 8.54 3.41
C LYS A 2 -31.89 9.65 2.55
N TRP A 3 -31.91 10.88 3.07
CA TRP A 3 -31.49 12.09 2.34
C TRP A 3 -30.03 12.48 2.55
N PHE A 4 -29.27 11.70 3.35
CA PHE A 4 -27.86 11.95 3.59
C PHE A 4 -27.08 10.63 3.48
N ALA A 5 -27.07 10.04 2.28
CA ALA A 5 -25.93 9.21 1.91
C ALA A 5 -24.79 10.20 1.61
N THR A 6 -24.11 10.65 2.67
CA THR A 6 -22.89 11.46 2.54
C THR A 6 -21.97 10.70 1.60
N ARG A 7 -21.74 11.24 0.40
CA ARG A 7 -20.68 10.72 -0.47
C ARG A 7 -19.42 10.73 0.40
N GLN A 8 -18.87 9.56 0.68
CA GLN A 8 -17.54 9.51 1.30
C GLN A 8 -16.63 10.37 0.41
N PRO A 9 -15.83 11.28 1.00
CA PRO A 9 -14.85 12.04 0.23
C PRO A 9 -14.09 11.08 -0.69
N ALA A 10 -13.88 11.47 -1.95
CA ALA A 10 -13.06 10.68 -2.86
C ALA A 10 -11.72 10.39 -2.20
N ASP A 11 -11.26 9.16 -2.31
CA ASP A 11 -10.03 8.79 -1.63
C ASP A 11 -8.83 9.36 -2.37
N ILE A 12 -7.72 9.52 -1.65
CA ILE A 12 -6.46 10.02 -2.22
C ILE A 12 -6.02 9.14 -3.40
N TRP A 13 -6.39 7.86 -3.45
CA TRP A 13 -6.09 6.98 -4.59
C TRP A 13 -7.11 7.03 -5.74
N ASP A 14 -8.23 7.75 -5.59
CA ASP A 14 -9.24 7.95 -6.65
C ASP A 14 -8.96 9.20 -7.51
N GLU A 15 -8.00 10.05 -7.10
CA GLU A 15 -7.59 11.22 -7.87
C GLU A 15 -6.69 10.81 -9.06
N PRO A 16 -6.92 11.35 -10.27
CA PRO A 16 -6.08 11.08 -11.41
C PRO A 16 -4.66 11.57 -11.15
N VAL A 17 -3.69 10.75 -11.53
CA VAL A 17 -2.28 11.14 -11.49
C VAL A 17 -2.02 12.11 -12.65
N GLU A 18 -1.90 13.40 -12.34
CA GLU A 18 -1.62 14.44 -13.33
C GLU A 18 -0.14 14.42 -13.75
N GLY A 19 0.11 14.05 -15.02
CA GLY A 19 1.42 14.21 -15.67
C GLY A 19 2.45 13.10 -15.38
N PRO A 20 3.67 13.23 -15.95
CA PRO A 20 4.78 12.35 -15.62
C PRO A 20 5.23 12.65 -14.18
N VAL A 21 4.92 11.72 -13.27
CA VAL A 21 5.33 11.81 -11.87
C VAL A 21 6.80 11.39 -11.78
N GLY A 22 7.65 12.26 -11.23
CA GLY A 22 9.02 11.88 -10.91
C GLY A 22 9.05 10.85 -9.78
N ASP A 23 10.10 10.03 -9.72
CA ASP A 23 10.19 8.94 -8.74
C ASP A 23 10.00 9.40 -7.28
N ILE A 24 10.48 10.59 -6.93
CA ILE A 24 10.30 11.20 -5.60
C ILE A 24 8.81 11.44 -5.30
N ASP A 25 8.09 12.03 -6.24
CA ASP A 25 6.66 12.32 -6.09
C ASP A 25 5.84 11.03 -6.09
N ALA A 26 6.27 10.01 -6.84
CA ALA A 26 5.65 8.69 -6.86
C ALA A 26 5.78 8.01 -5.48
N VAL A 27 6.98 8.02 -4.88
CA VAL A 27 7.22 7.51 -3.52
C VAL A 27 6.42 8.30 -2.47
N ALA A 28 6.34 9.62 -2.61
CA ALA A 28 5.55 10.47 -1.72
C ALA A 28 4.06 10.16 -1.84
N ARG A 29 3.55 9.92 -3.05
CA ARG A 29 2.16 9.56 -3.29
C ARG A 29 1.83 8.20 -2.67
N ILE A 30 2.70 7.20 -2.86
CA ILE A 30 2.55 5.88 -2.22
C ILE A 30 2.51 6.02 -0.70
N ARG A 31 3.36 6.89 -0.12
CA ARG A 31 3.32 7.19 1.32
C ARG A 31 1.94 7.62 1.77
N ASN A 32 1.37 8.61 1.07
CA ASN A 32 0.10 9.22 1.44
C ASN A 32 -1.04 8.21 1.29
N ILE A 33 -1.01 7.37 0.25
CA ILE A 33 -1.96 6.27 0.05
C ILE A 33 -1.88 5.27 1.21
N CYS A 34 -0.68 4.76 1.53
CA CYS A 34 -0.50 3.79 2.61
C CYS A 34 -0.90 4.36 3.98
N GLN A 35 -0.59 5.64 4.25
CA GLN A 35 -1.00 6.30 5.49
C GLN A 35 -2.52 6.44 5.58
N ALA A 36 -3.19 6.90 4.52
CA ALA A 36 -4.65 7.04 4.49
C ALA A 36 -5.39 5.70 4.51
N ALA A 37 -4.79 4.64 3.97
CA ALA A 37 -5.36 3.29 3.96
C ALA A 37 -5.12 2.51 5.26
N GLY A 38 -4.18 2.94 6.11
CA GLY A 38 -3.76 2.20 7.30
C GLY A 38 -4.90 1.79 8.24
N ALA A 39 -5.82 2.71 8.57
CA ALA A 39 -6.97 2.40 9.41
C ALA A 39 -7.97 1.43 8.75
N SER A 40 -8.00 1.40 7.42
CA SER A 40 -8.83 0.43 6.67
C SER A 40 -8.16 -0.94 6.69
N ALA A 41 -6.84 -1.00 6.50
CA ALA A 41 -6.05 -2.22 6.60
C ALA A 41 -6.20 -2.87 7.99
N GLU A 42 -5.96 -2.13 9.06
CA GLU A 42 -6.08 -2.64 10.44
C GLU A 42 -7.49 -3.17 10.75
N ALA A 43 -8.52 -2.53 10.20
CA ALA A 43 -9.90 -2.97 10.39
C ALA A 43 -10.25 -4.24 9.59
N VAL A 44 -9.54 -4.55 8.50
CA VAL A 44 -9.68 -5.79 7.73
C VAL A 44 -9.16 -6.98 8.54
N ALA A 45 -8.04 -6.81 9.24
CA ALA A 45 -7.49 -7.81 10.14
C ALA A 45 -8.45 -8.13 11.31
N GLY A 46 -9.07 -7.10 11.90
CA GLY A 46 -9.94 -7.26 13.06
C GLY A 46 -11.41 -7.61 12.79
N SER A 47 -11.93 -7.42 11.56
CA SER A 47 -13.34 -7.69 11.24
C SER A 47 -13.62 -7.77 9.73
N ALA A 48 -14.59 -8.60 9.33
CA ALA A 48 -15.04 -8.74 7.94
C ALA A 48 -15.94 -7.56 7.46
N GLN A 49 -15.52 -6.31 7.70
CA GLN A 49 -16.21 -5.14 7.15
C GLN A 49 -15.88 -5.02 5.67
N THR A 50 -16.78 -5.53 4.82
CA THR A 50 -16.63 -5.60 3.35
C THR A 50 -16.21 -4.27 2.72
N GLY A 51 -16.78 -3.14 3.16
CA GLY A 51 -16.42 -1.81 2.63
C GLY A 51 -14.99 -1.36 2.97
N LYS A 52 -14.44 -1.76 4.12
CA LYS A 52 -13.05 -1.42 4.48
C LYS A 52 -12.05 -2.31 3.74
N ARG A 53 -12.44 -3.56 3.48
CA ARG A 53 -11.67 -4.47 2.63
C ARG A 53 -11.53 -3.95 1.22
N GLU A 54 -12.64 -3.58 0.58
CA GLU A 54 -12.64 -3.00 -0.76
C GLU A 54 -11.78 -1.72 -0.82
N ARG A 55 -11.88 -0.88 0.21
CA ARG A 55 -11.08 0.34 0.33
C ARG A 55 -9.58 0.06 0.44
N TYR A 56 -9.17 -0.91 1.26
CA TYR A 56 -7.79 -1.38 1.33
C TYR A 56 -7.31 -1.94 -0.02
N GLU A 57 -8.10 -2.81 -0.66
CA GLU A 57 -7.74 -3.46 -1.92
C GLU A 57 -7.54 -2.42 -3.04
N ARG A 58 -8.41 -1.40 -3.12
CA ARG A 58 -8.25 -0.28 -4.05
C ARG A 58 -6.97 0.52 -3.78
N ALA A 59 -6.71 0.88 -2.52
CA ALA A 59 -5.53 1.63 -2.14
C ALA A 59 -4.23 0.85 -2.47
N ALA A 60 -4.18 -0.43 -2.10
CA ALA A 60 -3.04 -1.30 -2.35
C ALA A 60 -2.78 -1.45 -3.85
N ARG A 61 -3.84 -1.63 -4.65
CA ARG A 61 -3.73 -1.72 -6.12
C ARG A 61 -3.12 -0.45 -6.73
N VAL A 62 -3.63 0.72 -6.37
CA VAL A 62 -3.10 1.99 -6.91
C VAL A 62 -1.66 2.22 -6.46
N ALA A 63 -1.33 1.90 -5.21
CA ALA A 63 0.05 2.00 -4.73
C ALA A 63 1.01 1.09 -5.52
N MET A 64 0.61 -0.15 -5.82
CA MET A 64 1.41 -1.07 -6.64
C MET A 64 1.56 -0.58 -8.08
N GLU A 65 0.50 -0.04 -8.68
CA GLU A 65 0.55 0.54 -10.03
C GLU A 65 1.48 1.74 -10.13
N ILE A 66 1.58 2.55 -9.07
CA ILE A 66 2.56 3.65 -8.99
C ILE A 66 3.98 3.08 -8.81
N ALA A 67 4.16 2.08 -7.93
CA ALA A 67 5.47 1.50 -7.66
C ALA A 67 6.11 0.89 -8.92
N MET A 68 5.31 0.26 -9.80
CA MET A 68 5.77 -0.29 -11.08
C MET A 68 6.30 0.78 -12.06
N LYS A 69 5.96 2.05 -11.86
CA LYS A 69 6.40 3.16 -12.71
C LYS A 69 7.66 3.86 -12.19
N ILE A 70 8.13 3.51 -11.00
CA ILE A 70 9.34 4.08 -10.41
C ILE A 70 10.57 3.49 -11.11
N ALA A 71 11.40 4.36 -11.68
CA ALA A 71 12.59 3.96 -12.43
C ALA A 71 13.77 3.65 -11.50
N ASP A 72 13.99 4.46 -10.46
CA ASP A 72 15.06 4.24 -9.49
C ASP A 72 14.77 3.02 -8.61
N ASP A 73 15.68 2.04 -8.65
CA ASP A 73 15.51 0.77 -7.95
C ASP A 73 15.38 0.93 -6.44
N LEU A 74 16.11 1.88 -5.84
CA LEU A 74 16.10 2.09 -4.40
C LEU A 74 14.81 2.75 -3.93
N MET A 75 14.33 3.74 -4.70
CA MET A 75 13.03 4.37 -4.48
C MET A 75 11.88 3.38 -4.68
N ARG A 76 11.97 2.51 -5.68
CA ARG A 76 10.99 1.46 -5.92
C ARG A 76 10.96 0.46 -4.75
N ASP A 77 12.12 0.02 -4.29
CA ASP A 77 12.24 -0.91 -3.18
C ASP A 77 11.73 -0.30 -1.85
N ASP A 78 11.99 0.99 -1.59
CA ASP A 78 11.40 1.72 -0.44
C ASP A 78 9.86 1.78 -0.55
N ALA A 79 9.34 2.12 -1.73
CA ALA A 79 7.92 2.14 -2.00
C ALA A 79 7.27 0.77 -1.79
N VAL A 80 7.86 -0.30 -2.34
CA VAL A 80 7.38 -1.68 -2.17
C VAL A 80 7.38 -2.09 -0.71
N ARG A 81 8.41 -1.74 0.07
CA ARG A 81 8.44 -1.99 1.52
C ARG A 81 7.22 -1.38 2.23
N ARG A 82 6.85 -0.14 1.92
CA ARG A 82 5.66 0.49 2.55
C ARG A 82 4.35 -0.17 2.15
N ILE A 83 4.26 -0.67 0.92
CA ILE A 83 3.09 -1.44 0.48
C ILE A 83 3.04 -2.77 1.25
N VAL A 84 4.18 -3.45 1.44
CA VAL A 84 4.27 -4.64 2.28
C VAL A 84 3.79 -4.34 3.70
N ASP A 85 4.24 -3.26 4.32
CA ASP A 85 3.80 -2.87 5.67
C ASP A 85 2.27 -2.67 5.73
N LEU A 86 1.67 -2.07 4.70
CA LEU A 86 0.23 -1.93 4.60
C LEU A 86 -0.48 -3.28 4.48
N CYS A 87 0.03 -4.20 3.66
CA CYS A 87 -0.52 -5.55 3.52
C CYS A 87 -0.42 -6.32 4.85
N MET A 88 0.69 -6.18 5.58
CA MET A 88 0.88 -6.80 6.88
C MET A 88 -0.15 -6.30 7.91
N LYS A 89 -0.46 -4.99 7.91
CA LYS A 89 -1.55 -4.44 8.73
C LYS A 89 -2.93 -5.01 8.39
N ALA A 90 -3.14 -5.43 7.15
CA ALA A 90 -4.37 -6.06 6.70
C ALA A 90 -4.40 -7.58 6.87
N GLU A 91 -3.36 -8.19 7.47
CA GLU A 91 -3.13 -9.63 7.52
C GLU A 91 -3.12 -10.29 6.11
N ASP A 92 -2.80 -9.53 5.07
CA ASP A 92 -2.67 -10.04 3.71
C ASP A 92 -1.26 -10.59 3.47
N ILE A 93 -0.96 -11.69 4.17
CA ILE A 93 0.38 -12.29 4.21
C ILE A 93 0.81 -12.75 2.82
N LYS A 94 -0.11 -13.26 2.00
CA LYS A 94 0.21 -13.77 0.66
C LYS A 94 0.71 -12.65 -0.24
N THR A 95 0.00 -11.53 -0.27
CA THR A 95 0.42 -10.36 -1.06
C THR A 95 1.73 -9.78 -0.53
N ALA A 96 1.86 -9.65 0.80
CA ALA A 96 3.07 -9.17 1.45
C ALA A 96 4.31 -10.03 1.10
N GLN A 97 4.18 -11.37 1.08
CA GLN A 97 5.25 -12.29 0.69
C GLN A 97 5.63 -12.20 -0.80
N ILE A 98 4.67 -11.97 -1.68
CA ILE A 98 4.95 -11.80 -3.11
C ILE A 98 5.73 -10.49 -3.33
N LEU A 99 5.29 -9.41 -2.70
CA LEU A 99 5.93 -8.10 -2.81
C LEU A 99 7.31 -8.05 -2.15
N SER A 100 7.50 -8.71 -1.00
CA SER A 100 8.81 -8.75 -0.32
C SER A 100 9.89 -9.38 -1.19
N ARG A 101 9.54 -10.34 -2.05
CA ARG A 101 10.46 -10.98 -3.01
C ARG A 101 10.84 -10.07 -4.18
N ALA A 102 10.05 -9.04 -4.46
CA ALA A 102 10.35 -8.07 -5.51
C ALA A 102 11.45 -7.07 -5.09
N ILE A 103 11.66 -6.89 -3.79
CA ILE A 103 12.68 -5.98 -3.23
C ILE A 103 14.08 -6.54 -3.51
N GLN A 104 14.91 -5.77 -4.22
CA GLN A 104 16.26 -6.20 -4.60
C GLN A 104 17.29 -5.83 -3.53
N ALA A 105 17.20 -4.63 -2.97
CA ALA A 105 18.10 -4.09 -1.97
C ALA A 105 18.14 -4.96 -0.71
N ALA A 106 19.31 -5.56 -0.45
CA ALA A 106 19.50 -6.51 0.66
C ALA A 106 19.19 -5.87 2.03
N TRP A 107 19.66 -4.65 2.28
CA TRP A 107 19.43 -3.95 3.54
C TRP A 107 17.94 -3.65 3.80
N ILE A 108 17.15 -3.44 2.74
CA ILE A 108 15.70 -3.24 2.83
C ILE A 108 15.02 -4.57 3.17
N ARG A 109 15.40 -5.67 2.51
CA ARG A 109 14.90 -7.02 2.82
C ARG A 109 15.23 -7.44 4.25
N GLU A 110 16.45 -7.16 4.71
CA GLU A 110 16.86 -7.44 6.09
C GLU A 110 16.06 -6.62 7.11
N ALA A 111 15.83 -5.34 6.83
CA ALA A 111 14.97 -4.52 7.68
C ALA A 111 13.53 -5.06 7.72
N LEU A 112 12.98 -5.40 6.57
CA LEU A 112 11.64 -5.99 6.46
C LEU A 112 11.55 -7.34 7.18
N ALA A 113 12.57 -8.19 7.10
CA ALA A 113 12.65 -9.46 7.80
C ALA A 113 12.69 -9.30 9.34
N ARG A 114 13.37 -8.25 9.83
CA ARG A 114 13.38 -7.92 11.28
C ARG A 114 12.01 -7.44 11.75
N ASP A 115 11.35 -6.61 10.95
CA ASP A 115 10.04 -6.03 11.29
C ASP A 115 8.92 -7.08 11.18
N HIS A 116 8.99 -7.97 10.18
CA HIS A 116 7.97 -8.97 9.85
C HIS A 116 8.60 -10.36 9.60
N PRO A 117 9.00 -11.09 10.65
CA PRO A 117 9.69 -12.38 10.51
C PRO A 117 8.85 -13.47 9.81
N THR A 118 7.53 -13.32 9.78
CA THR A 118 6.60 -14.23 9.09
C THR A 118 6.70 -14.19 7.56
N LEU A 119 7.34 -13.16 6.98
CA LEU A 119 7.53 -13.02 5.54
C LEU A 119 8.73 -13.79 4.99
N VAL A 120 9.59 -14.31 5.87
CA VAL A 120 10.84 -15.01 5.51
C VAL A 120 10.67 -16.54 5.49
N GLN A 121 9.46 -17.02 5.80
CA GLN A 121 9.14 -18.45 5.83
C GLN A 121 8.94 -19.05 4.44
#